data_AF-A0A0F5LYK4-F1
#
_entry.id   AF-A0A0F5LYK4-F1
#
_cell.length_a   1.000
_cell.length_b   1.000
_cell.length_c   1.000
_cell.angle_alpha   90.00
_cell.angle_beta   90.00
_cell.angle_gamma   90.00
#
_symmetry.space_group_name_H-M   'P 1'
#
loop_
_entity.id
_entity.type
_entity.pdbx_description
1 polymer ?
#
loop_
_entity_poly.entity_id
_entity_poly.type
_entity_poly.pdbx_seq_one_letter_code
_entity_poly.pdbx_strand_id
1 'polypeptide(L)'
;MPQRRPKPRPAPPLRFSRSIVQCHLRLSRQVSVLRAVLQEHKAGPVAAETVAFVNSMLIEAQRLYGREPDIARFQLLPPDARLTLFDLRLINQRLRDADAVFADRYEGLLWPPDETPGADRPWQGD
;
A
#
# COMPACT_ATOMS: atom_id res chain seq x y z
N MET A 1 -24.41 -11.73 -25.27
CA MET A 1 -24.81 -11.01 -24.04
C MET A 1 -23.59 -10.86 -23.14
N PRO A 2 -22.90 -9.70 -23.09
CA PRO A 2 -21.78 -9.52 -22.18
C PRO A 2 -22.30 -9.41 -20.73
N GLN A 3 -21.90 -10.34 -19.88
CA GLN A 3 -22.17 -10.34 -18.44
C GLN A 3 -21.55 -9.07 -17.83
N ARG A 4 -22.38 -8.11 -17.41
CA ARG A 4 -21.93 -6.95 -16.65
C ARG A 4 -21.40 -7.46 -15.30
N ARG A 5 -20.09 -7.37 -15.07
CA ARG A 5 -19.51 -7.63 -13.76
C ARG A 5 -20.24 -6.76 -12.72
N PRO A 6 -20.71 -7.33 -11.59
CA PRO A 6 -21.34 -6.53 -10.55
C PRO A 6 -20.36 -5.46 -10.07
N LYS A 7 -20.79 -4.19 -10.05
CA LYS A 7 -20.03 -3.12 -9.41
C LYS A 7 -19.84 -3.50 -7.93
N PRO A 8 -18.60 -3.51 -7.41
CA PRO A 8 -18.39 -3.76 -5.98
C PRO A 8 -19.23 -2.76 -5.19
N ARG A 9 -19.96 -3.26 -4.19
CA ARG A 9 -20.76 -2.41 -3.30
C ARG A 9 -19.81 -1.42 -2.62
N PRO A 10 -20.18 -0.13 -2.48
CA PRO A 10 -19.41 0.78 -1.66
C PRO A 10 -19.38 0.20 -0.24
N ALA A 11 -18.18 -0.15 0.24
CA ALA A 11 -18.00 -0.52 1.63
C ALA A 11 -18.52 0.64 2.51
N PRO A 12 -19.15 0.35 3.67
CA PRO A 12 -19.52 1.40 4.59
C PRO A 12 -18.28 2.26 4.85
N PRO A 13 -18.38 3.60 4.80
CA PRO A 13 -17.22 4.46 4.90
C PRO A 13 -16.53 4.14 6.22
N LEU A 14 -15.29 3.63 6.15
CA LEU A 14 -14.38 3.71 7.28
C LEU A 14 -14.49 5.16 7.76
N ARG A 15 -14.71 5.38 9.06
CA ARG A 15 -14.62 6.74 9.61
C ARG A 15 -13.23 7.24 9.31
N PHE A 16 -13.09 7.97 8.21
CA PHE A 16 -11.82 8.40 7.66
C PHE A 16 -11.29 9.44 8.62
N SER A 17 -10.34 9.00 9.45
CA SER A 17 -9.71 9.83 10.45
C SER A 17 -8.34 10.24 9.93
N ARG A 18 -7.83 11.37 10.44
CA ARG A 18 -6.45 11.82 10.18
C ARG A 18 -5.43 10.72 10.46
N SER A 19 -5.73 9.81 11.40
CA SER A 19 -4.90 8.63 11.70
C SER A 19 -4.81 7.65 10.54
N ILE A 20 -5.89 7.43 9.78
CA ILE A 20 -5.89 6.51 8.62
C ILE A 20 -5.02 7.08 7.51
N VAL A 21 -5.16 8.38 7.21
CA VAL A 21 -4.34 9.08 6.21
C VAL A 21 -2.85 9.02 6.60
N GLN A 22 -2.52 9.31 7.85
CA GLN A 22 -1.14 9.22 8.34
C GLN A 22 -0.58 7.79 8.27
N CYS A 23 -1.37 6.78 8.62
CA CYS A 23 -0.98 5.38 8.48
C CYS A 23 -0.72 5.01 7.03
N HIS A 24 -1.59 5.43 6.10
CA HIS A 24 -1.41 5.19 4.66
C HIS A 24 -0.13 5.85 4.14
N LEU A 25 0.08 7.15 4.40
CA LEU A 25 1.28 7.87 3.95
C LEU A 25 2.57 7.25 4.52
N ARG A 26 2.56 6.85 5.80
CA ARG A 26 3.70 6.18 6.42
C ARG A 26 4.00 4.85 5.74
N LEU A 27 2.98 4.02 5.52
CA LEU A 27 3.14 2.71 4.88
C LEU A 27 3.61 2.87 3.43
N SER A 28 3.02 3.78 2.66
CA SER A 28 3.40 4.04 1.28
C SER A 28 4.86 4.51 1.15
N ARG A 29 5.33 5.33 2.10
CA ARG A 29 6.75 5.72 2.19
C ARG A 29 7.65 4.52 2.48
N GLN A 30 7.31 3.67 3.46
CA GLN A 30 8.09 2.46 3.78
C GLN A 30 8.17 1.50 2.59
N VAL A 31 7.06 1.30 1.88
CA VAL A 31 6.99 0.47 0.66
C VAL A 31 7.88 1.02 -0.44
N SER A 32 7.93 2.35 -0.59
CA SER A 32 8.80 3.04 -1.56
C SER A 32 10.28 2.89 -1.22
N VAL A 33 10.64 3.02 0.06
CA VAL A 33 12.01 2.77 0.54
C VAL A 33 12.42 1.32 0.29
N LEU A 34 11.58 0.35 0.64
CA LEU A 34 11.87 -1.06 0.38
C LEU A 34 12.06 -1.31 -1.12
N ARG A 35 11.26 -0.67 -1.99
CA ARG A 35 11.41 -0.78 -3.43
C ARG A 35 12.77 -0.27 -3.91
N ALA A 36 13.21 0.89 -3.42
CA ALA A 36 14.52 1.45 -3.78
C ALA A 36 15.65 0.50 -3.41
N VAL A 37 15.63 -0.04 -2.18
CA VAL A 37 16.59 -1.06 -1.73
C VAL A 37 16.55 -2.29 -2.64
N LEU A 38 15.37 -2.80 -2.99
CA LEU A 38 15.23 -3.97 -3.86
C LEU A 38 15.67 -3.75 -5.32
N GLN A 39 15.77 -2.50 -5.76
CA GLN A 39 16.32 -2.13 -7.07
C GLN A 39 17.86 -2.12 -7.05
N GLU A 40 18.46 -1.66 -5.96
CA GLU A 40 19.91 -1.63 -5.78
C GLU A 40 20.49 -3.04 -5.56
N HIS A 41 19.74 -3.92 -4.89
CA HIS A 41 20.18 -5.29 -4.61
C HIS A 41 19.60 -6.31 -5.60
N LYS A 42 20.48 -7.07 -6.26
CA LYS A 42 20.09 -8.02 -7.32
C LYS A 42 19.84 -9.45 -6.83
N ALA A 43 20.59 -9.92 -5.84
CA ALA A 43 20.46 -11.25 -5.24
C ALA A 43 21.07 -11.26 -3.83
N GLY A 44 20.68 -12.23 -3.01
CA GLY A 44 21.26 -12.46 -1.70
C GLY A 44 20.28 -12.98 -0.66
N PRO A 45 20.79 -13.55 0.45
CA PRO A 45 19.98 -13.88 1.60
C PRO A 45 19.46 -12.61 2.28
N VAL A 46 18.26 -12.70 2.86
CA VAL A 46 17.65 -11.62 3.63
C VAL A 46 18.04 -11.76 5.09
N ALA A 47 18.56 -10.69 5.69
CA ALA A 47 18.90 -10.65 7.10
C ALA A 47 17.63 -10.67 7.99
N ALA A 48 17.75 -11.18 9.21
CA ALA A 48 16.62 -11.30 10.14
C ALA A 48 15.98 -9.94 10.45
N GLU A 49 16.79 -8.88 10.52
CA GLU A 49 16.34 -7.51 10.72
C GLU A 49 15.42 -7.03 9.58
N THR A 50 15.73 -7.41 8.34
CA THR A 50 14.89 -7.10 7.18
C THR A 50 13.57 -7.87 7.26
N VAL A 51 13.57 -9.11 7.72
CA VAL A 51 12.32 -9.88 7.95
C VAL A 51 11.45 -9.21 9.00
N ALA A 52 12.05 -8.77 10.11
CA ALA A 52 11.35 -8.04 11.17
C ALA A 52 10.76 -6.71 10.65
N PHE A 53 11.55 -5.95 9.86
CA PHE A 53 11.08 -4.73 9.22
C PHE A 53 9.90 -4.98 8.28
N VAL A 54 9.99 -5.99 7.41
CA VAL A 54 8.90 -6.35 6.49
C VAL A 54 7.66 -6.79 7.25
N ASN A 55 7.81 -7.61 8.30
CA ASN A 55 6.70 -7.98 9.17
C ASN A 55 6.01 -6.78 9.81
N SER A 56 6.76 -5.76 10.22
CA SER A 56 6.16 -4.52 10.74
C SER A 56 5.25 -3.84 9.69
N MET A 57 5.70 -3.76 8.43
CA MET A 57 4.88 -3.23 7.34
C MET A 57 3.65 -4.09 7.06
N LEU A 58 3.79 -5.43 7.10
CA LEU A 58 2.67 -6.36 6.89
C LEU A 58 1.60 -6.22 7.97
N ILE A 59 2.00 -6.00 9.23
CA ILE A 59 1.07 -5.71 10.33
C ILE A 59 0.33 -4.40 10.09
N GLU A 60 1.04 -3.35 9.67
CA GLU A 60 0.43 -2.06 9.35
C GLU A 60 -0.54 -2.18 8.17
N ALA A 61 -0.12 -2.85 7.09
CA ALA A 61 -0.95 -3.13 5.92
C ALA A 61 -2.20 -3.93 6.30
N GLN A 62 -2.09 -4.90 7.21
CA GLN A 62 -3.24 -5.67 7.66
C GLN A 62 -4.20 -4.84 8.52
N ARG A 63 -3.70 -3.92 9.34
CA ARG A 63 -4.55 -3.01 10.11
C ARG A 63 -5.29 -2.02 9.20
N LEU A 64 -4.61 -1.53 8.17
CA LEU A 64 -5.14 -0.53 7.25
C LEU A 64 -6.08 -1.14 6.21
N TYR A 65 -5.64 -2.21 5.55
CA TYR A 65 -6.33 -2.84 4.42
C TYR A 65 -7.15 -4.07 4.80
N GLY A 66 -6.98 -4.63 6.00
CA GLY A 66 -7.62 -5.90 6.36
C GLY A 66 -9.15 -5.87 6.44
N ARG A 67 -9.76 -4.68 6.37
CA ARG A 67 -11.21 -4.47 6.29
C ARG A 67 -11.72 -4.32 4.86
N GLU A 68 -10.82 -4.19 3.88
CA GLU A 68 -11.19 -4.05 2.48
C GLU A 68 -11.48 -5.42 1.85
N PRO A 69 -12.67 -5.63 1.25
CA PRO A 69 -13.05 -6.92 0.71
C PRO A 69 -12.22 -7.35 -0.53
N ASP A 70 -11.67 -6.39 -1.26
CA ASP A 70 -10.96 -6.64 -2.53
C ASP A 70 -9.44 -6.70 -2.34
N ILE A 71 -8.93 -6.51 -1.12
CA ILE A 71 -7.51 -6.57 -0.82
C ILE A 71 -7.21 -7.91 -0.14
N ALA A 72 -6.30 -8.68 -0.73
CA ALA A 72 -5.86 -9.94 -0.15
C ALA A 72 -5.21 -9.70 1.22
N ARG A 73 -5.50 -10.58 2.19
CA ARG A 73 -4.87 -10.52 3.50
C ARG A 73 -3.38 -10.82 3.40
N PHE A 74 -2.61 -10.10 4.20
CA PHE A 74 -1.18 -10.33 4.37
C PHE A 74 -0.95 -11.46 5.38
N GLN A 75 0.10 -12.24 5.17
CA GLN A 75 0.56 -13.25 6.11
C GLN A 75 1.93 -12.83 6.62
N LEU A 76 2.15 -12.95 7.93
CA LEU A 76 3.44 -12.67 8.53
C LEU A 76 4.45 -13.73 8.11
N LEU A 77 5.67 -13.28 7.92
CA LEU A 77 6.82 -14.10 7.60
C LEU A 77 7.32 -14.78 8.87
N PRO A 78 7.65 -16.08 8.83
CA PRO A 78 8.32 -16.73 9.94
C PRO A 78 9.65 -16.02 10.24
N PRO A 79 10.02 -15.82 11.52
CA PRO A 79 11.28 -15.16 11.89
C PRO A 79 12.51 -15.92 11.36
N ASP A 80 12.41 -17.26 11.27
CA ASP A 80 13.48 -18.14 10.79
C ASP A 80 13.35 -18.48 9.30
N ALA A 81 12.48 -17.78 8.56
CA ALA A 81 12.29 -18.05 7.15
C ALA A 81 13.55 -17.67 6.37
N ARG A 82 14.06 -18.62 5.58
CA ARG A 82 15.12 -18.36 4.60
C ARG A 82 14.50 -17.66 3.40
N LEU A 83 14.39 -16.34 3.49
CA LEU A 83 13.87 -15.50 2.41
C LEU A 83 14.99 -15.05 1.49
N THR A 84 14.64 -14.93 0.22
CA THR A 84 15.44 -14.33 -0.82
C THR A 84 14.93 -12.93 -1.15
N LEU A 85 15.75 -12.13 -1.83
CA LEU A 85 15.27 -10.84 -2.38
C LEU A 85 14.10 -10.99 -3.35
N PHE A 86 13.95 -12.15 -4.00
CA PHE A 86 12.80 -12.44 -4.85
C PHE A 86 11.50 -12.46 -4.03
N ASP A 87 11.51 -13.11 -2.86
CA ASP A 87 10.36 -13.15 -1.96
C ASP A 87 10.00 -11.73 -1.49
N LEU A 88 11.01 -10.92 -1.14
CA LEU A 88 10.78 -9.52 -0.76
C LEU A 88 10.21 -8.68 -1.90
N ARG A 89 10.62 -8.92 -3.15
CA ARG A 89 10.04 -8.24 -4.33
C ARG A 89 8.57 -8.61 -4.51
N LEU A 90 8.22 -9.88 -4.34
CA LEU A 90 6.84 -10.31 -4.41
C LEU A 90 5.99 -9.66 -3.31
N ILE A 91 6.51 -9.59 -2.09
CA ILE A 91 5.84 -8.93 -0.96
C ILE A 91 5.68 -7.43 -1.22
N ASN A 92 6.73 -6.75 -1.69
CA ASN A 92 6.69 -5.34 -2.04
C ASN A 92 5.64 -5.08 -3.13
N GLN A 93 5.58 -5.93 -4.16
CA GLN A 93 4.58 -5.80 -5.22
C GLN A 93 3.15 -5.92 -4.66
N ARG A 94 2.87 -6.93 -3.83
CA ARG A 94 1.54 -7.12 -3.23
C ARG A 94 1.13 -5.95 -2.33
N LEU A 95 2.07 -5.38 -1.58
CA LEU A 95 1.83 -4.18 -0.78
C LEU A 95 1.48 -2.98 -1.66
N ARG A 96 2.16 -2.80 -2.79
CA ARG A 96 1.87 -1.73 -3.75
C ARG A 96 0.52 -1.90 -4.44
N ASP A 97 0.17 -3.12 -4.81
CA ASP A 97 -1.13 -3.40 -5.43
C ASP A 97 -2.27 -3.08 -4.44
N ALA A 98 -2.11 -3.45 -3.17
CA ALA A 98 -3.05 -3.08 -2.11
C ALA A 98 -3.12 -1.57 -1.87
N ASP A 99 -1.97 -0.89 -1.86
CA ASP A 99 -1.87 0.56 -1.73
C ASP A 99 -2.62 1.28 -2.86
N ALA A 100 -2.46 0.82 -4.10
CA ALA A 100 -3.14 1.37 -5.26
C ALA A 100 -4.66 1.16 -5.21
N VAL A 101 -5.13 -0.04 -4.84
CA VAL A 101 -6.56 -0.33 -4.69
C VAL A 101 -7.18 0.53 -3.58
N PHE A 102 -6.47 0.70 -2.48
CA PHE A 102 -6.91 1.55 -1.37
C PHE A 102 -6.94 3.03 -1.77
N ALA A 103 -5.90 3.51 -2.46
CA ALA A 103 -5.81 4.88 -2.93
C ALA A 103 -6.92 5.24 -3.92
N ASP A 104 -7.18 4.38 -4.92
CA ASP A 104 -8.26 4.54 -5.90
C ASP A 104 -9.64 4.64 -5.24
N ARG A 105 -9.87 3.82 -4.21
CA ARG A 105 -11.14 3.80 -3.46
C ARG A 105 -11.37 5.06 -2.63
N TYR A 106 -10.29 5.68 -2.14
CA TYR A 106 -10.33 6.75 -1.15
C TYR A 106 -9.64 8.02 -1.62
N GLU A 107 -9.48 8.21 -2.93
CA GLU A 107 -8.72 9.30 -3.55
C GLU A 107 -9.12 10.66 -2.98
N GLY A 108 -10.43 10.97 -2.96
CA GLY A 108 -10.97 12.23 -2.43
C GLY A 108 -10.91 12.41 -0.90
N LEU A 109 -10.44 11.41 -0.16
CA LEU A 109 -10.22 11.48 1.30
C LEU A 109 -8.75 11.46 1.68
N LEU A 110 -7.91 10.88 0.83
CA LEU A 110 -6.46 10.80 1.03
C LEU A 110 -5.74 12.06 0.56
N TRP A 111 -6.25 12.69 -0.50
CA TRP A 111 -5.81 14.00 -0.96
C TRP A 111 -6.89 15.05 -0.65
N PRO A 112 -6.59 16.09 0.14
CA PRO A 112 -7.44 17.27 0.15
C PRO A 112 -7.57 17.80 -1.29
N PRO A 113 -8.72 18.38 -1.68
CA PRO A 113 -8.98 18.81 -3.05
C PRO A 113 -7.92 19.78 -3.62
N ASP A 114 -7.19 20.50 -2.75
CA ASP A 114 -6.11 21.43 -3.11
C ASP A 114 -4.73 20.78 -3.37
N GLU A 115 -4.55 19.49 -3.06
CA GLU A 115 -3.24 18.79 -3.15
C GLU A 115 -3.22 17.64 -4.16
N THR A 116 -4.29 17.45 -4.94
CA THR A 116 -4.35 16.42 -5.99
C THR A 116 -3.19 16.64 -6.99
N PRO A 117 -2.24 15.69 -7.16
CA PRO A 117 -1.15 15.84 -8.11
C PRO A 117 -1.72 15.75 -9.52
N GLY A 118 -1.90 16.90 -10.17
CA GLY A 118 -2.55 17.00 -11.48
C GLY A 118 -3.74 17.96 -11.55
N ALA A 119 -4.12 18.60 -10.44
CA ALA A 119 -4.96 19.80 -10.50
C ALA A 119 -4.10 20.96 -11.05
N ASP A 120 -3.99 21.01 -12.37
CA ASP A 120 -3.55 22.20 -13.11
C ASP A 120 -4.25 23.42 -12.51
N ARG A 121 -3.50 24.26 -11.80
CA ARG A 121 -3.91 25.64 -11.58
C ARG A 121 -3.49 26.41 -12.82
N PRO A 122 -4.41 26.75 -13.76
CA PRO A 122 -4.14 27.91 -14.58
C PRO A 122 -4.04 29.09 -13.61
N TRP A 123 -2.85 29.65 -13.49
CA TRP A 123 -2.64 30.97 -12.91
C TRP A 123 -3.61 31.94 -13.62
N GLN A 124 -4.71 32.30 -12.96
CA GLN A 124 -5.47 33.48 -13.32
C GLN A 124 -4.71 34.68 -12.79
N GLY A 125 -4.34 35.57 -13.70
CA GLY A 125 -3.65 36.80 -13.37
C GLY A 125 -4.57 37.79 -12.65
N ASP A 126 -3.91 38.68 -11.92
CA ASP A 126 -4.28 40.08 -11.75
C ASP A 126 -3.03 40.92 -12.08
#